data_AF-A0A2E7HZC2-F1
#
_entry.id   AF-A0A2E7HZC2-F1
#
_cell.length_a   1.000
_cell.length_b   1.000
_cell.length_c   1.000
_cell.angle_alpha   90.00
_cell.angle_beta   90.00
_cell.angle_gamma   90.00
#
_symmetry.space_group_name_H-M   'P 1'
#
loop_
_entity.id
_entity.type
_entity.pdbx_description
1 polymer ?
#
loop_
_entity_poly.entity_id
_entity_poly.type
_entity_poly.pdbx_seq_one_letter_code
_entity_poly.pdbx_strand_id
1 'polypeptide(L)'
;MRSHPSYSDVPVTQRIFVAFSHCVSVIIGIPALIITGSSVIFLICPVISYLICRRYRTIQLNWLSSQAFQGTIANLLLGLSMFVGLEFNLQGGMTLFIFSIAFIAAIYTLWGALDVALGFDFDYIILGKISKKVSLINQTRKKFEDPYLPTKK
;
A
#
# COMPACT_ATOMS: atom_id res chain seq x y z
N MET A 1 -1.90 -25.49 -16.70
CA MET A 1 -2.19 -24.31 -15.87
C MET A 1 -1.26 -24.36 -14.67
N ARG A 2 -0.30 -23.42 -14.53
CA ARG A 2 0.52 -23.35 -13.31
C ARG A 2 -0.38 -22.76 -12.21
N SER A 3 -0.75 -23.59 -11.23
CA SER A 3 -1.38 -23.13 -10.00
C SER A 3 -0.49 -22.04 -9.41
N HIS A 4 -1.03 -20.84 -9.23
CA HIS A 4 -0.37 -19.83 -8.41
C HIS A 4 -0.11 -20.47 -7.04
N PRO A 5 1.10 -20.35 -6.47
CA PRO A 5 1.38 -20.91 -5.15
C PRO A 5 0.34 -20.36 -4.18
N SER A 6 -0.26 -21.24 -3.38
CA SER A 6 -1.15 -20.81 -2.30
C SER A 6 -0.33 -19.91 -1.37
N TYR A 7 -0.67 -18.61 -1.33
CA TYR A 7 0.08 -17.61 -0.56
C TYR A 7 0.04 -17.85 0.96
N SER A 8 -0.64 -18.92 1.40
CA SER A 8 -0.60 -19.51 2.75
C SER A 8 0.81 -19.81 3.26
N ASP A 9 1.76 -20.04 2.35
CA ASP A 9 3.13 -20.44 2.68
C ASP A 9 4.02 -19.26 3.10
N VAL A 10 3.55 -18.02 2.91
CA VAL A 10 4.25 -16.81 3.38
C VAL A 10 4.12 -16.69 4.90
N PRO A 11 5.20 -16.49 5.67
CA PRO A 11 5.12 -16.40 7.13
C PRO A 11 4.10 -15.36 7.62
N VAL A 12 3.31 -15.71 8.64
CA VAL A 12 2.28 -14.84 9.25
C VAL A 12 2.82 -13.45 9.57
N THR A 13 4.02 -13.37 10.13
CA THR A 13 4.69 -12.11 10.49
C THR A 13 4.91 -11.20 9.29
N GLN A 14 5.28 -11.76 8.13
CA GLN A 14 5.45 -10.99 6.89
C GLN A 14 4.11 -10.53 6.32
N ARG A 15 3.06 -11.36 6.45
CA ARG A 15 1.70 -11.00 6.03
C ARG A 15 1.14 -9.85 6.86
N ILE A 16 1.28 -9.91 8.18
CA ILE A 16 0.86 -8.84 9.10
C ILE A 16 1.63 -7.55 8.80
N PHE A 17 2.94 -7.65 8.57
CA PHE A 17 3.76 -6.48 8.30
C PHE A 17 3.42 -5.81 6.95
N VAL A 18 3.05 -6.59 5.93
CA VAL A 18 2.49 -6.03 4.68
C VAL A 18 1.07 -5.51 4.90
N ALA A 19 0.20 -6.21 5.62
CA ALA A 19 -1.14 -5.72 5.94
C ALA A 19 -1.09 -4.34 6.60
N PHE A 20 -0.12 -4.12 7.49
CA PHE A 20 0.13 -2.82 8.11
C PHE A 20 0.35 -1.70 7.09
N SER A 21 1.01 -1.99 5.96
CA SER A 21 1.24 -1.01 4.88
C SER A 21 -0.04 -0.53 4.19
N HIS A 22 -1.19 -1.19 4.38
CA HIS A 22 -2.48 -0.71 3.87
C HIS A 22 -3.14 0.25 4.86
N CYS A 23 -3.00 0.03 6.16
CA CYS A 23 -3.72 0.78 7.19
C CYS A 23 -2.86 1.83 7.92
N VAL A 24 -1.68 2.19 7.43
CA VAL A 24 -0.78 3.19 8.05
C VAL A 24 -1.49 4.51 8.35
N SER A 25 -2.22 5.08 7.38
CA SER A 25 -2.93 6.36 7.61
C SER A 25 -4.03 6.25 8.68
N VAL A 26 -4.60 5.06 8.89
CA VAL A 26 -5.64 4.84 9.89
C VAL A 26 -5.02 4.60 11.27
N ILE A 27 -4.00 3.73 11.36
CA ILE A 27 -3.39 3.33 12.64
C ILE A 27 -2.40 4.37 13.16
N ILE A 28 -1.68 5.06 12.28
CA ILE A 28 -0.71 6.09 12.65
C ILE A 28 -1.28 7.48 12.38
N GLY A 29 -1.76 7.73 11.16
CA GLY A 29 -2.18 9.07 10.72
C GLY A 29 -3.28 9.68 11.59
N ILE A 30 -4.40 8.97 11.77
CA ILE A 30 -5.53 9.47 12.56
C ILE A 30 -5.16 9.70 14.04
N PRO A 31 -4.58 8.74 14.79
CA PRO A 31 -4.18 8.99 16.18
C PRO A 31 -3.17 10.14 16.32
N ALA A 32 -2.18 10.21 15.42
CA ALA A 32 -1.19 11.28 15.45
C ALA A 32 -1.79 12.65 15.12
N LEU A 33 -2.77 12.73 14.21
CA LEU A 33 -3.53 13.97 13.98
C LEU A 33 -4.23 14.41 15.27
N ILE A 34 -4.89 13.50 15.99
CA ILE A 34 -5.60 13.83 17.24
C ILE A 34 -4.63 14.34 18.31
N ILE A 35 -3.45 13.73 18.43
CA ILE A 35 -2.45 14.09 19.45
C ILE A 35 -1.72 15.39 19.11
N THR A 36 -1.34 15.57 17.84
CA THR A 36 -0.45 16.67 17.41
C THR A 36 -1.17 17.85 16.78
N GLY A 37 -2.41 17.66 16.34
CA GLY A 37 -3.18 18.64 15.56
C GLY A 37 -2.64 18.85 14.14
N SER A 38 -1.61 18.12 13.69
CA SER A 38 -0.95 18.36 12.41
C SER A 38 -1.41 17.38 11.33
N SER A 39 -1.94 17.90 10.23
CA SER A 39 -2.32 17.10 9.05
C SER A 39 -1.11 16.57 8.26
N VAL A 40 0.09 17.14 8.48
CA VAL A 40 1.34 16.77 7.77
C VAL A 40 1.69 15.30 8.00
N ILE A 41 1.25 14.70 9.12
CA ILE A 41 1.47 13.28 9.41
C ILE A 41 0.92 12.36 8.30
N PHE A 42 -0.16 12.77 7.63
CA PHE A 42 -0.76 12.01 6.54
C PHE A 42 0.14 11.94 5.30
N LEU A 43 1.05 12.91 5.12
CA LEU A 43 2.04 12.89 4.03
C LEU A 43 3.17 11.88 4.30
N ILE A 44 3.41 11.53 5.56
CA ILE A 44 4.44 10.56 5.98
C ILE A 44 3.94 9.11 5.84
N CYS A 45 2.63 8.88 6.03
CA CYS A 45 2.01 7.56 5.95
C CYS A 45 2.28 6.77 4.65
N PRO A 46 2.19 7.36 3.43
CA PRO A 46 2.57 6.65 2.21
C PRO A 46 4.06 6.32 2.16
N VAL A 47 4.93 7.14 2.75
CA VAL A 47 6.38 6.88 2.81
C VAL A 47 6.68 5.62 3.62
N ILE A 48 6.05 5.46 4.79
CA ILE A 48 6.19 4.25 5.61
C ILE A 48 5.78 3.02 4.81
N SER A 49 4.62 3.08 4.14
CA SER A 49 4.11 1.99 3.30
C SER A 49 5.08 1.68 2.15
N TYR A 50 5.66 2.72 1.52
CA TYR A 50 6.63 2.57 0.44
C TYR A 50 7.94 1.92 0.91
N LEU A 51 8.43 2.24 2.10
CA LEU A 51 9.62 1.60 2.67
C LEU A 51 9.41 0.10 2.87
N ILE A 52 8.21 -0.30 3.32
CA ILE A 52 7.81 -1.72 3.43
C ILE A 52 7.85 -2.37 2.04
N CYS A 53 7.23 -1.75 1.03
CA CYS A 53 7.29 -2.21 -0.35
C CYS A 53 8.74 -2.36 -0.86
N ARG A 54 9.59 -1.36 -0.63
CA ARG A 54 11.00 -1.36 -1.07
C ARG A 54 11.80 -2.49 -0.41
N ARG A 55 11.54 -2.77 0.86
CA ARG A 55 12.16 -3.90 1.58
C ARG A 55 11.81 -5.22 0.92
N TYR A 56 10.53 -5.51 0.71
CA TYR A 56 10.08 -6.77 0.09
C TYR A 56 10.52 -6.93 -1.36
N ARG A 57 10.59 -5.82 -2.10
CA ARG A 57 11.17 -5.81 -3.45
C ARG A 57 12.67 -6.11 -3.48
N THR A 58 13.39 -5.78 -2.42
CA THR A 58 14.83 -6.04 -2.33
C THR A 58 15.10 -7.53 -2.16
N ILE A 59 14.28 -8.22 -1.37
CA ILE A 59 14.33 -9.68 -1.14
C ILE A 59 13.51 -10.50 -2.16
N GLN A 60 13.10 -9.88 -3.27
CA GLN A 60 12.42 -10.52 -4.41
C GLN A 60 11.08 -11.22 -4.09
N LEU A 61 10.40 -10.84 -3.02
CA LEU A 61 9.08 -11.36 -2.67
C LEU A 61 7.97 -10.57 -3.39
N ASN A 62 7.61 -11.03 -4.59
CA ASN A 62 6.68 -10.35 -5.51
C ASN A 62 5.32 -10.02 -4.92
N TRP A 63 4.72 -11.00 -4.27
CA TRP A 63 3.37 -10.89 -3.72
C TRP A 63 3.33 -9.82 -2.63
N LEU A 64 4.21 -9.94 -1.64
CA LEU A 64 4.36 -8.97 -0.55
C LEU A 64 4.70 -7.55 -1.06
N SER A 65 5.60 -7.45 -2.05
CA SER A 65 5.93 -6.16 -2.65
C SER A 65 4.76 -5.54 -3.40
N SER A 66 3.94 -6.34 -4.09
CA SER A 66 2.78 -5.84 -4.85
C SER A 66 1.67 -5.39 -3.89
N GLN A 67 1.40 -6.15 -2.83
CA GLN A 67 0.45 -5.77 -1.80
C GLN A 67 0.89 -4.48 -1.10
N ALA A 68 2.15 -4.40 -0.67
CA ALA A 68 2.66 -3.19 -0.04
C ALA A 68 2.64 -1.96 -0.95
N PHE A 69 2.86 -2.13 -2.26
CA PHE A 69 2.74 -1.05 -3.22
C PHE A 69 1.29 -0.56 -3.39
N GLN A 70 0.31 -1.48 -3.35
CA GLN A 70 -1.10 -1.09 -3.33
C GLN A 70 -1.42 -0.28 -2.06
N GLY A 71 -0.92 -0.72 -0.90
CA GLY A 71 -1.00 0.03 0.36
C GLY A 71 -0.37 1.42 0.28
N THR A 72 0.80 1.56 -0.37
CA THR A 72 1.44 2.87 -0.62
C THR A 72 0.52 3.81 -1.38
N ILE A 73 -0.05 3.36 -2.50
CA ILE A 73 -0.92 4.22 -3.32
C ILE A 73 -2.19 4.59 -2.56
N ALA A 74 -2.79 3.62 -1.86
CA ALA A 74 -3.99 3.88 -1.07
C ALA A 74 -3.73 4.90 0.05
N ASN A 75 -2.62 4.76 0.80
CA ASN A 75 -2.24 5.73 1.82
C ASN A 75 -1.85 7.09 1.23
N LEU A 76 -1.33 7.14 0.00
CA LEU A 76 -1.05 8.40 -0.69
C LEU A 76 -2.35 9.14 -1.02
N LEU A 77 -3.33 8.44 -1.61
CA LEU A 77 -4.63 9.03 -1.94
C LEU A 77 -5.36 9.49 -0.69
N LEU A 78 -5.44 8.61 0.32
CA LEU A 78 -6.07 8.94 1.60
C LEU A 78 -5.35 10.10 2.29
N GLY A 79 -4.02 10.09 2.30
CA GLY A 79 -3.23 11.13 2.94
C GLY A 79 -3.39 12.49 2.27
N LEU A 80 -3.42 12.54 0.94
CA LEU A 80 -3.70 13.76 0.18
C LEU A 80 -5.13 14.25 0.43
N SER A 81 -6.13 13.37 0.45
CA SER A 81 -7.51 13.75 0.75
C SER A 81 -7.64 14.36 2.16
N MET A 82 -7.00 13.76 3.16
CA MET A 82 -7.00 14.27 4.53
C MET A 82 -6.26 15.61 4.64
N PHE A 83 -5.06 15.72 4.05
CA PHE A 83 -4.29 16.96 4.04
C PHE A 83 -5.08 18.09 3.37
N VAL A 84 -5.65 17.84 2.19
CA VAL A 84 -6.43 18.84 1.46
C VAL A 84 -7.68 19.26 2.23
N GLY A 85 -8.42 18.30 2.78
CA GLY A 85 -9.65 18.60 3.53
C GLY A 85 -9.44 19.34 4.84
N LEU A 86 -8.23 19.29 5.41
CA LEU A 86 -7.89 19.94 6.68
C LEU A 86 -7.17 21.29 6.48
N GLU A 87 -6.28 21.40 5.50
CA GLU A 87 -5.43 22.59 5.33
C GLU A 87 -6.04 23.64 4.39
N PHE A 88 -6.89 23.21 3.46
CA PHE A 88 -7.52 24.13 2.53
C PHE A 88 -8.88 24.51 3.08
N ASN A 89 -9.13 25.83 3.16
CA ASN A 89 -10.39 26.39 3.64
C ASN A 89 -11.49 26.25 2.56
N LEU A 90 -11.85 25.00 2.27
CA LEU A 90 -12.82 24.62 1.26
C LEU A 90 -14.25 24.94 1.73
N GLN A 91 -15.16 25.12 0.78
CA GLN A 91 -16.58 25.24 1.10
C GLN A 91 -17.06 23.99 1.83
N GLY A 92 -17.91 24.15 2.85
CA GLY A 92 -18.32 23.05 3.73
C GLY A 92 -18.84 21.80 3.02
N GLY A 93 -19.59 21.97 1.93
CA GLY A 93 -20.05 20.85 1.09
C GLY A 93 -18.91 20.07 0.41
N MET A 94 -17.86 20.77 -0.04
CA MET A 94 -16.67 20.13 -0.61
C MET A 94 -15.86 19.38 0.45
N THR A 95 -15.71 19.97 1.64
CA THR A 95 -15.03 19.32 2.78
C THR A 95 -15.72 18.02 3.17
N LEU A 96 -17.05 18.05 3.33
CA LEU A 96 -17.88 16.88 3.61
C LEU A 96 -17.73 15.79 2.54
N PHE A 97 -17.73 16.19 1.26
CA PHE A 97 -17.55 15.25 0.16
C PHE A 97 -16.17 14.58 0.20
N ILE A 98 -15.09 15.35 0.39
CA ILE A 98 -13.72 14.82 0.48
C ILE A 98 -13.58 13.87 1.68
N PHE A 99 -14.10 14.25 2.85
CA PHE A 99 -14.06 13.37 4.02
C PHE A 99 -14.92 12.12 3.87
N SER A 100 -16.04 12.19 3.15
CA SER A 100 -16.83 11.00 2.83
C SER A 100 -16.04 10.03 1.95
N ILE A 101 -15.35 10.53 0.93
CA ILE A 101 -14.46 9.71 0.08
C ILE A 101 -13.30 9.14 0.91
N ALA A 102 -12.65 9.97 1.74
CA ALA A 102 -11.55 9.55 2.59
C ALA A 102 -11.99 8.46 3.58
N PHE A 103 -13.18 8.58 4.16
CA PHE A 103 -13.76 7.58 5.05
C PHE A 103 -14.00 6.25 4.34
N ILE A 104 -14.63 6.26 3.17
CA ILE A 104 -14.84 5.05 2.36
C ILE A 104 -13.48 4.43 1.97
N ALA A 105 -12.51 5.25 1.57
CA ALA A 105 -11.17 4.78 1.26
C ALA A 105 -10.48 4.15 2.48
N ALA A 106 -10.62 4.73 3.67
CA ALA A 106 -10.08 4.19 4.92
C ALA A 106 -10.70 2.84 5.28
N ILE A 107 -12.01 2.67 5.12
CA ILE A 107 -12.65 1.35 5.29
C ILE A 107 -12.08 0.36 4.27
N TYR A 108 -11.95 0.78 3.02
CA TYR A 108 -11.45 -0.08 1.96
C TYR A 108 -9.97 -0.47 2.17
N THR A 109 -9.15 0.40 2.77
CA THR A 109 -7.78 0.04 3.14
C THR A 109 -7.70 -0.89 4.34
N LEU A 110 -8.60 -0.76 5.32
CA LEU A 110 -8.72 -1.72 6.42
C LEU A 110 -9.14 -3.11 5.91
N TRP A 111 -10.07 -3.14 4.96
CA TRP A 111 -10.47 -4.39 4.32
C TRP A 111 -9.30 -5.06 3.57
N GLY A 112 -8.54 -4.27 2.80
CA GLY A 112 -7.33 -4.77 2.15
C GLY A 112 -6.27 -5.25 3.14
N ALA A 113 -6.11 -4.58 4.28
CA ALA A 113 -5.22 -5.04 5.34
C ALA A 113 -5.65 -6.40 5.90
N LEU A 114 -6.95 -6.60 6.13
CA LEU A 114 -7.51 -7.86 6.63
C LEU A 114 -7.28 -9.01 5.63
N ASP A 115 -7.61 -8.80 4.35
CA ASP A 115 -7.43 -9.81 3.31
C ASP A 115 -5.95 -10.23 3.21
N VAL A 116 -5.03 -9.27 3.22
CA VAL A 116 -3.59 -9.56 3.16
C VAL A 116 -3.07 -10.24 4.43
N ALA A 117 -3.56 -9.88 5.61
CA ALA A 117 -3.18 -10.54 6.86
C ALA A 117 -3.59 -12.02 6.87
N LEU A 118 -4.76 -12.33 6.32
CA LEU A 118 -5.28 -13.69 6.14
C LEU A 118 -4.57 -14.46 5.01
N GLY A 119 -3.76 -13.77 4.20
CA GLY A 119 -3.01 -14.38 3.08
C GLY A 119 -3.79 -14.42 1.77
N PHE A 120 -4.88 -13.68 1.66
CA PHE A 120 -5.62 -13.50 0.42
C PHE A 120 -4.97 -12.42 -0.45
N ASP A 121 -5.10 -12.62 -1.76
CA ASP A 121 -4.67 -11.63 -2.74
C ASP A 121 -5.67 -10.48 -2.78
N PHE A 122 -5.31 -9.34 -2.20
CA PHE A 122 -6.10 -8.14 -2.34
C PHE A 122 -5.75 -7.42 -3.64
N ASP A 123 -6.77 -7.12 -4.45
CA ASP A 123 -6.66 -6.28 -5.63
C ASP A 123 -7.66 -5.13 -5.49
N TYR A 124 -7.15 -3.92 -5.27
CA TYR A 124 -8.00 -2.73 -5.41
C TYR A 124 -8.51 -2.70 -6.86
N ILE A 125 -9.80 -2.46 -7.06
CA ILE A 125 -10.50 -2.55 -8.38
C ILE A 125 -9.75 -1.81 -9.51
N ILE A 126 -9.01 -0.74 -9.20
CA ILE A 126 -8.20 0.03 -10.16
C ILE A 126 -6.68 -0.18 -9.97
N LEU A 127 -6.20 -0.35 -8.73
CA LEU A 127 -4.75 -0.37 -8.44
C LEU A 127 -4.11 -1.74 -8.61
N GLY A 128 -4.88 -2.83 -8.53
CA GLY A 128 -4.36 -4.20 -8.60
C GLY A 128 -3.63 -4.49 -9.90
N LYS A 129 -4.23 -4.12 -11.05
CA LYS A 129 -3.63 -4.30 -12.38
C LYS A 129 -2.33 -3.51 -12.55
N ILE A 130 -2.28 -2.27 -12.04
CA ILE A 130 -1.09 -1.41 -12.13
C ILE A 130 0.01 -1.94 -11.23
N SER A 131 -0.31 -2.29 -9.98
CA SER A 131 0.65 -2.80 -9.00
C SER A 131 1.32 -4.09 -9.49
N LYS A 132 0.53 -5.06 -9.97
CA LYS A 132 1.05 -6.32 -10.50
C LYS A 132 1.98 -6.10 -11.70
N LYS A 133 1.61 -5.21 -12.63
CA LYS A 133 2.43 -4.87 -13.80
C LYS A 133 3.75 -4.19 -13.41
N VAL A 134 3.70 -3.22 -12.49
CA VAL A 134 4.89 -2.49 -12.01
C VAL A 134 5.82 -3.43 -11.24
N SER A 135 5.28 -4.28 -10.37
CA SER A 135 6.08 -5.26 -9.61
C SER A 135 6.82 -6.23 -10.56
N LEU A 136 6.10 -6.76 -11.57
CA LEU A 136 6.65 -7.68 -12.55
C LEU A 136 7.76 -7.05 -13.40
N ILE A 137 7.54 -5.87 -14.00
CA ILE A 137 8.55 -5.18 -14.83
C ILE A 137 9.84 -4.94 -14.05
N ASN A 138 9.68 -4.54 -12.79
CA ASN A 138 10.78 -4.17 -11.93
C ASN A 138 11.65 -5.35 -11.48
N GLN A 139 11.05 -6.53 -11.33
CA GLN A 139 11.82 -7.75 -11.13
C GLN A 139 12.56 -8.18 -12.39
N THR A 140 11.89 -8.10 -13.54
CA THR A 140 12.49 -8.42 -14.82
C THR A 140 13.74 -7.57 -15.05
N ARG A 141 13.68 -6.26 -14.78
CA ARG A 141 14.86 -5.37 -14.86
C ARG A 141 16.01 -5.84 -13.96
N LYS A 142 15.75 -6.18 -12.68
CA LYS A 142 16.81 -6.71 -11.78
C LYS A 142 17.42 -8.02 -12.28
N LYS A 143 16.62 -8.89 -12.91
CA LYS A 143 17.10 -10.14 -13.50
C LYS A 143 18.01 -9.91 -14.73
N PHE A 144 17.90 -8.77 -15.39
CA PHE A 144 18.76 -8.39 -16.52
C PHE A 144 19.96 -7.53 -16.11
N GLU A 145 19.90 -6.85 -14.96
CA GLU A 145 20.98 -6.04 -14.40
C GLU A 145 21.97 -6.83 -13.52
N ASP A 146 21.70 -8.09 -13.20
CA ASP A 146 22.62 -8.94 -12.44
C ASP A 146 23.68 -9.55 -13.40
N PRO A 147 24.95 -9.08 -13.36
CA PRO A 147 26.00 -9.55 -14.28
C PRO A 147 26.42 -11.01 -14.05
N TYR A 148 25.88 -11.67 -13.01
CA TYR A 148 26.19 -13.05 -12.64
C TYR A 148 25.07 -14.04 -12.98
N LEU A 149 23.96 -13.61 -13.58
CA LEU A 149 22.95 -14.55 -14.06
C LEU A 149 23.42 -15.19 -15.37
N PRO A 150 23.58 -16.53 -15.43
CA PRO A 150 23.97 -17.18 -16.67
C PRO A 150 22.89 -16.92 -17.71
N THR A 151 23.27 -16.21 -18.77
CA THR A 151 22.48 -16.11 -19.98
C THR A 151 22.41 -17.52 -20.57
N LYS A 152 21.29 -18.22 -20.32
CA LYS A 152 21.00 -19.46 -21.04
C LYS A 152 20.86 -19.11 -22.53
N LYS A 153 21.91 -19.40 -23.29
CA LYS A 153 21.83 -19.64 -24.74
C LYS A 153 21.24 -21.02 -24.99
#